data_AF-A0A349US67-F1
#
_entry.id   AF-A0A349US67-F1
#
_cell.length_a   1.000
_cell.length_b   1.000
_cell.length_c   1.000
_cell.angle_alpha   90.00
_cell.angle_beta   90.00
_cell.angle_gamma   90.00
#
_symmetry.space_group_name_H-M   'P 1'
#
loop_
_entity.id
_entity.type
_entity.pdbx_description
1 polymer ?
#
loop_
_entity_poly.entity_id
_entity_poly.type
_entity_poly.pdbx_seq_one_letter_code
_entity_poly.pdbx_strand_id
1 'polypeptide(L)'
;ASAASAWAGICVGQGETDQADRLYRQALRLDPLNPPALAGQLGLKTDATDADRALVQLRTLASMPRDIDTAVKLARLLDSMGLYDEAIALLDACEKLAAQHGEQPPHSLVVEQFSALLDAGQAARAIERFHPQLKRFGISVDLQSLMIEAYRATGQDAKADGIVRQMEVYYSGREAATSASE
;
A
#
# COMPACT_ATOMS: atom_id res chain seq x y z
N ALA A 1 2.85 -27.68 7.79
CA ALA A 1 2.70 -26.31 8.32
C ALA A 1 1.34 -26.07 8.96
N SER A 2 0.22 -26.21 8.22
CA SER A 2 -1.14 -25.89 8.70
C SER A 2 -1.59 -26.62 9.99
N ALA A 3 -1.28 -27.91 10.14
CA ALA A 3 -1.60 -28.64 11.37
C ALA A 3 -0.81 -28.14 12.60
N ALA A 4 0.45 -27.74 12.40
CA ALA A 4 1.29 -27.21 13.47
C ALA A 4 0.84 -25.81 13.92
N SER A 5 0.42 -24.95 12.97
CA SER A 5 -0.14 -23.63 13.32
C SER A 5 -1.50 -23.73 13.99
N ALA A 6 -2.35 -24.67 13.57
CA ALA A 6 -3.65 -24.90 14.22
C ALA A 6 -3.48 -25.41 15.65
N TRP A 7 -2.55 -26.34 15.88
CA TRP A 7 -2.26 -26.83 17.23
C TRP A 7 -1.64 -25.74 18.10
N ALA A 8 -0.73 -24.92 17.55
CA ALA A 8 -0.18 -23.77 18.25
C ALA A 8 -1.28 -22.83 18.77
N GLY A 9 -2.31 -22.55 17.96
CA GLY A 9 -3.46 -21.75 18.36
C GLY A 9 -4.23 -22.32 19.56
N ILE A 10 -4.37 -23.66 19.63
CA ILE A 10 -5.00 -24.35 20.76
C ILE A 10 -4.14 -24.19 22.03
N CYS A 11 -2.81 -24.37 21.93
CA CYS A 11 -1.89 -24.18 23.07
C CYS A 11 -1.93 -22.75 23.61
N VAL A 12 -2.07 -21.72 22.75
CA VAL A 12 -2.27 -20.33 23.21
C VAL A 12 -3.53 -20.22 24.08
N GLY A 13 -4.65 -20.79 23.64
CA GLY A 13 -5.90 -20.79 24.41
C GLY A 13 -5.83 -21.52 25.75
N GLN A 14 -4.86 -22.42 25.91
CA GLN A 14 -4.60 -23.17 27.14
C GLN A 14 -3.54 -22.50 28.04
N GLY A 15 -2.95 -21.37 27.61
CA GLY A 15 -1.88 -20.69 28.34
C GLY A 15 -0.50 -21.35 28.19
N GLU A 16 -0.36 -22.32 27.29
CA GLU A 16 0.89 -23.05 27.02
C GLU A 16 1.78 -22.27 26.03
N THR A 17 2.17 -21.06 26.41
CA THR A 17 2.83 -20.09 25.52
C THR A 17 4.14 -20.60 24.92
N ASP A 18 4.95 -21.32 25.71
CA ASP A 18 6.22 -21.92 25.26
C ASP A 18 6.03 -23.05 24.26
N GLN A 19 4.92 -23.78 24.34
CA GLN A 19 4.57 -24.83 23.41
C GLN A 19 4.03 -24.24 22.11
N ALA A 20 3.17 -23.22 22.22
CA ALA A 20 2.68 -22.45 21.08
C ALA A 20 3.83 -21.83 20.27
N ASP A 21 4.81 -21.19 20.91
CA ASP A 21 5.98 -20.60 20.24
C ASP A 21 6.78 -21.65 19.44
N ARG A 22 7.04 -22.82 20.06
CA ARG A 22 7.74 -23.92 19.38
C ARG A 22 6.98 -24.44 18.16
N LEU A 23 5.66 -24.57 18.27
CA LEU A 23 4.79 -25.04 17.19
C LEU A 23 4.67 -24.00 16.06
N TYR A 24 4.56 -22.70 16.38
CA TYR A 24 4.60 -21.64 15.37
C TYR A 24 5.98 -21.60 14.66
N ARG A 25 7.10 -21.70 15.39
CA ARG A 25 8.44 -21.83 14.78
C ARG A 25 8.57 -23.06 13.90
N GLN A 26 7.96 -24.18 14.28
CA GLN A 26 7.94 -25.37 13.43
C GLN A 26 7.11 -25.15 12.17
N ALA A 27 5.94 -24.52 12.27
CA ALA A 27 5.12 -24.18 11.12
C ALA A 27 5.88 -23.26 10.15
N LEU A 28 6.58 -22.24 10.66
CA LEU A 28 7.40 -21.30 9.89
C LEU A 28 8.66 -21.93 9.28
N ARG A 29 9.25 -22.96 9.92
CA ARG A 29 10.34 -23.74 9.31
C ARG A 29 9.87 -24.54 8.10
N LEU A 30 8.63 -25.02 8.12
CA LEU A 30 8.05 -25.83 7.03
C LEU A 30 7.47 -24.96 5.92
N ASP A 31 6.93 -23.80 6.28
CA ASP A 31 6.36 -22.81 5.37
C ASP A 31 6.65 -21.42 5.95
N PRO A 32 7.73 -20.76 5.49
CA PRO A 32 8.15 -19.45 6.00
C PRO A 32 7.12 -18.33 5.82
N LEU A 33 6.13 -18.53 4.96
CA LEU A 33 5.09 -17.54 4.66
C LEU A 33 3.73 -17.94 5.22
N ASN A 34 3.67 -18.95 6.10
CA ASN A 34 2.42 -19.43 6.69
C ASN A 34 1.71 -18.33 7.50
N PRO A 35 0.56 -17.80 7.04
CA PRO A 35 -0.05 -16.63 7.67
C PRO A 35 -0.49 -16.86 9.13
N PRO A 36 -1.17 -17.98 9.45
CA PRO A 36 -1.51 -18.29 10.85
C PRO A 36 -0.30 -18.37 11.77
N ALA A 37 0.83 -18.90 11.28
CA ALA A 37 2.03 -19.03 12.10
C ALA A 37 2.78 -17.70 12.30
N LEU A 38 2.81 -16.83 11.28
CA LEU A 38 3.38 -15.49 11.39
C LEU A 38 2.56 -14.64 12.37
N ALA A 39 1.23 -14.64 12.24
CA ALA A 39 0.33 -13.92 13.13
C ALA A 39 0.41 -14.45 14.57
N GLY A 40 0.48 -15.78 14.72
CA GLY A 40 0.65 -16.44 16.00
C GLY A 40 1.94 -16.01 16.72
N GLN A 41 3.08 -16.01 16.02
CA GLN A 41 4.36 -15.59 16.61
C GLN A 41 4.38 -14.13 17.06
N LEU A 42 3.75 -13.25 16.28
CA LEU A 42 3.62 -11.85 16.62
C LEU A 42 2.72 -11.65 17.85
N GLY A 43 1.61 -12.39 17.93
CA GLY A 43 0.72 -12.36 19.09
C GLY A 43 1.37 -12.84 20.39
N LEU A 44 2.44 -13.64 20.32
CA LEU A 44 3.23 -14.07 21.48
C LEU A 44 4.28 -13.05 21.93
N LYS A 45 4.60 -12.04 21.11
CA LYS A 45 5.54 -10.97 21.48
C LYS A 45 4.80 -9.89 22.27
N THR A 46 5.13 -9.75 23.54
CA THR A 46 4.58 -8.69 24.42
C THR A 46 5.00 -7.29 23.99
N ASP A 47 6.18 -7.15 23.39
CA ASP A 47 6.75 -5.87 22.94
C ASP A 47 6.76 -5.76 21.42
N ALA A 48 5.77 -6.35 20.74
CA ALA A 48 5.66 -6.26 19.29
C ALA A 48 5.53 -4.80 18.86
N THR A 49 6.53 -4.32 18.13
CA THR A 49 6.50 -2.99 17.51
C THR A 49 5.52 -2.96 16.35
N ASP A 50 5.06 -1.79 15.97
CA ASP A 50 4.22 -1.67 14.77
C ASP A 50 4.97 -2.16 13.52
N ALA A 51 6.30 -2.02 13.47
CA ALA A 51 7.15 -2.59 12.43
C ALA A 51 7.12 -4.13 12.39
N ASP A 52 7.10 -4.80 13.56
CA ASP A 52 6.92 -6.26 13.62
C ASP A 52 5.56 -6.68 13.01
N ARG A 53 4.51 -5.89 13.27
CA ARG A 53 3.16 -6.15 12.73
C ARG A 53 3.11 -5.99 11.23
N ALA A 54 3.69 -4.90 10.72
CA ALA A 54 3.76 -4.64 9.30
C ALA A 54 4.59 -5.70 8.57
N LEU A 55 5.70 -6.17 9.15
CA LEU A 55 6.52 -7.24 8.57
C LEU A 55 5.76 -8.57 8.44
N VAL A 56 4.93 -8.92 9.44
CA VAL A 56 4.07 -10.10 9.38
C VAL A 56 3.02 -9.97 8.28
N GLN A 57 2.41 -8.80 8.12
CA GLN A 57 1.47 -8.54 7.05
C GLN A 57 2.15 -8.56 5.67
N LEU A 58 3.38 -8.03 5.54
CA LEU A 58 4.18 -8.10 4.31
C LEU A 58 4.45 -9.55 3.90
N ARG A 59 4.88 -10.39 4.85
CA ARG A 59 5.14 -11.82 4.60
C ARG A 59 3.86 -12.60 4.29
N THR A 60 2.75 -12.23 4.90
CA THR A 60 1.44 -12.80 4.61
C THR A 60 0.96 -12.43 3.20
N LEU A 61 1.13 -11.18 2.79
CA LEU A 61 0.82 -10.72 1.44
C LEU A 61 1.68 -11.41 0.37
N ALA A 62 2.95 -11.66 0.66
CA ALA A 62 3.80 -12.47 -0.21
C ALA A 62 3.27 -13.91 -0.43
N SER A 63 2.47 -14.44 0.50
CA SER A 63 1.76 -15.72 0.34
C SER A 63 0.44 -15.62 -0.43
N MET A 64 -0.12 -14.42 -0.56
CA MET A 64 -1.37 -14.11 -1.29
C MET A 64 -1.11 -13.05 -2.38
N PRO A 65 -0.33 -13.39 -3.41
CA PRO A 65 0.18 -12.47 -4.44
C PRO A 65 -0.86 -11.58 -5.15
N ARG A 66 -2.16 -11.92 -5.12
CA ARG A 66 -3.20 -11.26 -5.93
C ARG A 66 -4.13 -10.30 -5.18
N ASP A 67 -3.97 -10.12 -3.87
CA ASP A 67 -4.87 -9.24 -3.11
C ASP A 67 -4.32 -7.80 -3.05
N ILE A 68 -4.53 -7.06 -4.15
CA ILE A 68 -4.08 -5.66 -4.28
C ILE A 68 -4.77 -4.75 -3.23
N ASP A 69 -6.01 -5.03 -2.86
CA ASP A 69 -6.71 -4.24 -1.84
C ASP A 69 -6.06 -4.39 -0.47
N THR A 70 -5.62 -5.60 -0.12
CA THR A 70 -4.87 -5.84 1.11
C THR A 70 -3.48 -5.21 1.05
N ALA A 71 -2.82 -5.21 -0.12
CA ALA A 71 -1.54 -4.52 -0.32
C ALA A 71 -1.66 -3.00 -0.08
N VAL A 72 -2.70 -2.38 -0.65
CA VAL A 72 -3.01 -0.95 -0.48
C VAL A 72 -3.25 -0.60 0.99
N LYS A 73 -4.05 -1.40 1.70
CA LYS A 73 -4.32 -1.16 3.14
C LYS A 73 -3.04 -1.28 3.99
N LEU A 74 -2.18 -2.24 3.69
CA LEU A 74 -0.91 -2.41 4.40
C LEU A 74 0.07 -1.28 4.09
N ALA A 75 0.15 -0.85 2.83
CA ALA A 75 1.01 0.26 2.45
C ALA A 75 0.60 1.54 3.18
N ARG A 76 -0.70 1.84 3.31
CA ARG A 76 -1.19 2.96 4.15
C ARG A 76 -0.78 2.84 5.61
N LEU A 77 -0.82 1.63 6.17
CA LEU A 77 -0.40 1.41 7.55
C LEU A 77 1.10 1.69 7.71
N LEU A 78 1.93 1.13 6.83
CA LEU A 78 3.37 1.37 6.78
C LEU A 78 3.68 2.86 6.65
N ASP A 79 3.00 3.54 5.75
CA ASP A 79 3.13 4.97 5.49
C ASP A 79 2.76 5.81 6.73
N SER A 80 1.63 5.50 7.38
CA SER A 80 1.20 6.18 8.63
C SER A 80 2.17 6.01 9.80
N MET A 81 3.03 4.99 9.74
CA MET A 81 4.07 4.73 10.73
C MET A 81 5.44 5.36 10.35
N GLY A 82 5.51 6.06 9.22
CA GLY A 82 6.76 6.62 8.69
C GLY A 82 7.68 5.60 7.99
N LEU A 83 7.19 4.37 7.74
CA LEU A 83 7.92 3.31 7.05
C LEU A 83 7.70 3.42 5.53
N TYR A 84 8.13 4.55 4.98
CA TYR A 84 7.82 4.92 3.60
C TYR A 84 8.49 4.00 2.57
N ASP A 85 9.74 3.62 2.81
CA ASP A 85 10.49 2.75 1.88
C ASP A 85 9.85 1.35 1.79
N GLU A 86 9.36 0.82 2.92
CA GLU A 86 8.61 -0.43 2.97
C GLU A 86 7.27 -0.34 2.25
N ALA A 87 6.53 0.76 2.44
CA ALA A 87 5.27 1.01 1.73
C ALA A 87 5.47 1.02 0.21
N ILE A 88 6.49 1.75 -0.27
CA ILE A 88 6.85 1.83 -1.69
C ILE A 88 7.26 0.46 -2.21
N ALA A 89 8.12 -0.27 -1.49
CA ALA A 89 8.61 -1.58 -1.91
C ALA A 89 7.48 -2.62 -2.03
N LEU A 90 6.51 -2.60 -1.11
CA LEU A 90 5.33 -3.46 -1.15
C LEU A 90 4.48 -3.19 -2.40
N LEU A 91 4.14 -1.93 -2.63
CA LEU A 91 3.29 -1.55 -3.76
C LEU A 91 3.97 -1.84 -5.09
N ASP A 92 5.29 -1.61 -5.19
CA ASP A 92 6.11 -1.95 -6.37
C ASP A 92 6.15 -3.45 -6.64
N ALA A 93 6.24 -4.28 -5.59
CA ALA A 93 6.18 -5.73 -5.74
C ALA A 93 4.81 -6.19 -6.26
N CYS A 94 3.73 -5.60 -5.74
CA CYS A 94 2.37 -5.90 -6.17
C CYS A 94 2.13 -5.51 -7.63
N GLU A 95 2.57 -4.33 -8.04
CA GLU A 95 2.47 -3.88 -9.44
C GLU A 95 3.24 -4.80 -10.40
N LYS A 96 4.49 -5.15 -10.07
CA LYS A 96 5.32 -6.05 -10.89
C LYS A 96 4.64 -7.39 -11.12
N LEU A 97 4.03 -7.93 -10.08
CA LEU A 97 3.35 -9.20 -10.13
C LEU A 97 2.04 -9.13 -10.92
N ALA A 98 1.24 -8.08 -10.74
CA ALA A 98 0.07 -7.83 -11.57
C ALA A 98 0.46 -7.77 -13.05
N ALA A 99 1.54 -7.04 -13.37
CA ALA A 99 2.06 -6.93 -14.74
C ALA A 99 2.50 -8.27 -15.34
N GLN A 100 3.08 -9.19 -14.54
CA GLN A 100 3.42 -10.55 -15.00
C GLN A 100 2.20 -11.36 -15.43
N HIS A 101 1.03 -11.04 -14.89
CA HIS A 101 -0.24 -11.66 -15.27
C HIS A 101 -1.01 -10.85 -16.33
N GLY A 102 -0.40 -9.81 -16.90
CA GLY A 102 -1.03 -8.93 -17.89
C GLY A 102 -2.07 -7.99 -17.30
N GLU A 103 -2.12 -7.87 -15.97
CA GLU A 103 -3.02 -6.99 -15.26
C GLU A 103 -2.41 -5.59 -15.17
N GLN A 104 -3.25 -4.58 -15.37
CA GLN A 104 -2.86 -3.19 -15.15
C GLN A 104 -2.99 -2.85 -13.67
N PRO A 105 -2.11 -2.01 -13.10
CA PRO A 105 -2.27 -1.58 -11.72
C PRO A 105 -3.58 -0.80 -11.56
N PRO A 106 -4.40 -1.13 -10.55
CA PRO A 106 -5.61 -0.38 -10.27
C PRO A 106 -5.27 1.04 -9.82
N HIS A 107 -6.22 1.96 -10.02
CA HIS A 107 -6.06 3.38 -9.68
C HIS A 107 -5.70 3.58 -8.19
N SER A 108 -6.30 2.80 -7.29
CA SER A 108 -6.00 2.82 -5.85
C SER A 108 -4.53 2.57 -5.54
N LEU A 109 -3.92 1.56 -6.17
CA LEU A 109 -2.51 1.25 -5.97
C LEU A 109 -1.60 2.39 -6.45
N VAL A 110 -1.95 3.02 -7.58
CA VAL A 110 -1.18 4.15 -8.12
C VAL A 110 -1.25 5.37 -7.21
N VAL A 111 -2.43 5.68 -6.64
CA VAL A 111 -2.60 6.77 -5.67
C VAL A 111 -1.73 6.54 -4.44
N GLU A 112 -1.76 5.34 -3.87
CA GLU A 112 -0.93 5.03 -2.70
C GLU A 112 0.57 5.08 -2.98
N GLN A 113 1.01 4.60 -4.15
CA GLN A 113 2.44 4.68 -4.51
C GLN A 113 2.89 6.13 -4.65
N PHE A 114 2.02 7.00 -5.16
CA PHE A 114 2.30 8.43 -5.26
C PHE A 114 2.38 9.04 -3.86
N SER A 115 1.36 8.86 -3.02
CA SER A 115 1.35 9.40 -1.65
C SER A 115 2.62 8.98 -0.91
N ALA A 116 2.93 7.69 -0.86
CA ALA A 116 4.09 7.18 -0.15
C ALA A 116 5.42 7.77 -0.66
N LEU A 117 5.53 8.08 -1.96
CA LEU A 117 6.70 8.77 -2.50
C LEU A 117 6.77 10.26 -2.08
N LEU A 118 5.64 10.94 -1.93
CA LEU A 118 5.61 12.31 -1.41
C LEU A 118 5.93 12.36 0.08
N ASP A 119 5.34 11.46 0.86
CA ASP A 119 5.56 11.33 2.30
C ASP A 119 7.02 10.96 2.61
N ALA A 120 7.67 10.18 1.73
CA ALA A 120 9.11 9.93 1.75
C ALA A 120 10.00 11.13 1.35
N GLY A 121 9.41 12.28 0.98
CA GLY A 121 10.14 13.44 0.44
C GLY A 121 10.70 13.23 -0.96
N GLN A 122 10.31 12.17 -1.67
CA GLN A 122 10.81 11.79 -3.00
C GLN A 122 9.95 12.39 -4.13
N ALA A 123 9.54 13.65 -4.00
CA ALA A 123 8.65 14.34 -4.93
C ALA A 123 9.15 14.34 -6.40
N ALA A 124 10.47 14.47 -6.61
CA ALA A 124 11.05 14.40 -7.95
C ALA A 124 10.85 13.03 -8.61
N ARG A 125 11.03 11.95 -7.84
CA ARG A 125 10.80 10.56 -8.30
C ARG A 125 9.32 10.30 -8.54
N ALA A 126 8.44 10.86 -7.70
CA ALA A 126 6.99 10.78 -7.91
C ALA A 126 6.58 11.42 -9.24
N ILE A 127 7.08 12.63 -9.55
CA ILE A 127 6.82 13.31 -10.82
C ILE A 127 7.30 12.46 -11.99
N GLU A 128 8.54 11.97 -11.94
CA GLU A 128 9.13 11.15 -13.01
C GLU A 128 8.26 9.92 -13.32
N ARG A 129 7.80 9.22 -12.27
CA ARG A 129 7.02 7.99 -12.39
C ARG A 129 5.58 8.22 -12.86
N PHE A 130 4.90 9.25 -12.35
CA PHE A 130 3.45 9.41 -12.54
C PHE A 130 3.08 10.45 -13.58
N HIS A 131 3.97 11.36 -13.97
CA HIS A 131 3.68 12.32 -15.04
C HIS A 131 3.26 11.64 -16.35
N PRO A 132 3.91 10.55 -16.82
CA PRO A 132 3.46 9.83 -18.01
C PRO A 132 2.05 9.22 -17.85
N GLN A 133 1.68 8.88 -16.61
CA GLN A 133 0.43 8.20 -16.27
C GLN A 133 -0.76 9.16 -16.12
N LEU A 134 -0.53 10.47 -15.99
CA LEU A 134 -1.61 11.46 -15.92
C LEU A 134 -2.56 11.39 -17.12
N LYS A 135 -2.02 11.13 -18.32
CA LYS A 135 -2.85 10.94 -19.52
C LYS A 135 -3.74 9.69 -19.41
N ARG A 136 -3.27 8.65 -18.72
CA ARG A 136 -3.98 7.37 -18.54
C ARG A 136 -5.09 7.50 -17.52
N PHE A 137 -4.84 8.18 -16.40
CA PHE A 137 -5.81 8.29 -15.30
C PHE A 137 -6.75 9.50 -15.41
N GLY A 138 -6.66 10.27 -16.50
CA GLY A 138 -7.59 11.33 -16.83
C GLY A 138 -7.72 12.38 -15.72
N ILE A 139 -8.95 12.77 -15.42
CA ILE A 139 -9.32 13.84 -14.48
C ILE A 139 -9.44 13.27 -13.05
N SER A 140 -8.50 12.40 -12.69
CA SER A 140 -8.40 11.92 -11.31
C SER A 140 -7.98 13.09 -10.43
N VAL A 141 -8.92 13.56 -9.60
CA VAL A 141 -8.69 14.66 -8.65
C VAL A 141 -7.54 14.32 -7.70
N ASP A 142 -7.50 13.08 -7.20
CA ASP A 142 -6.46 12.63 -6.28
C ASP A 142 -5.07 12.74 -6.92
N LEU A 143 -4.88 12.16 -8.12
CA LEU A 143 -3.59 12.20 -8.81
C LEU A 143 -3.19 13.60 -9.27
N GLN A 144 -4.16 14.44 -9.63
CA GLN A 144 -3.91 15.85 -9.96
C GLN A 144 -3.47 16.64 -8.72
N SER A 145 -4.11 16.40 -7.59
CA SER A 145 -3.77 17.04 -6.30
C SER A 145 -2.36 16.64 -5.84
N LEU A 146 -2.05 15.34 -5.88
CA LEU A 146 -0.72 14.81 -5.57
C LEU A 146 0.35 15.35 -6.54
N MET A 147 0.01 15.51 -7.82
CA MET A 147 0.93 16.12 -8.79
C MET A 147 1.17 17.61 -8.54
N ILE A 148 0.12 18.37 -8.18
CA ILE A 148 0.24 19.77 -7.77
C ILE A 148 1.18 19.88 -6.58
N GLU A 149 0.98 19.03 -5.57
CA GLU A 149 1.85 18.97 -4.39
C GLU A 149 3.30 18.63 -4.74
N ALA A 150 3.52 17.61 -5.57
CA ALA A 150 4.85 17.23 -6.03
C ALA A 150 5.58 18.36 -6.77
N TYR A 151 4.87 19.06 -7.66
CA TYR A 151 5.44 20.17 -8.39
C TYR A 151 5.79 21.34 -7.46
N ARG A 152 4.93 21.68 -6.50
CA ARG A 152 5.23 22.70 -5.49
C ARG A 152 6.43 22.33 -4.63
N ALA A 153 6.49 21.08 -4.17
CA ALA A 153 7.61 20.56 -3.37
C ALA A 153 8.96 20.61 -4.11
N THR A 154 8.94 20.62 -5.46
CA THR A 154 10.13 20.72 -6.31
C THR A 154 10.36 22.11 -6.92
N GLY A 155 9.59 23.13 -6.50
CA GLY A 155 9.70 24.50 -7.00
C GLY A 155 9.19 24.72 -8.43
N GLN A 156 8.39 23.80 -8.96
CA GLN A 156 7.80 23.84 -10.30
C GLN A 156 6.39 24.45 -10.29
N ASP A 157 6.21 25.59 -9.63
CA ASP A 157 4.89 26.20 -9.36
C ASP A 157 4.08 26.48 -10.63
N ALA A 158 4.73 26.91 -11.71
CA ALA A 158 4.06 27.15 -12.99
C ALA A 158 3.37 25.90 -13.56
N LYS A 159 3.92 24.69 -13.31
CA LYS A 159 3.29 23.43 -13.71
C LYS A 159 2.13 23.07 -12.80
N ALA A 160 2.28 23.29 -11.50
CA ALA A 160 1.19 23.11 -10.52
C ALA A 160 -0.02 24.00 -10.87
N ASP A 161 0.21 25.29 -11.12
CA ASP A 161 -0.84 26.24 -11.52
C ASP A 161 -1.50 25.86 -12.85
N GLY A 162 -0.73 25.27 -13.77
CA GLY A 162 -1.27 24.73 -15.01
C GLY A 162 -2.31 23.64 -14.77
N ILE A 163 -2.06 22.73 -13.83
CA ILE A 163 -3.02 21.68 -13.46
C ILE A 163 -4.24 22.28 -12.76
N VAL A 164 -4.05 23.21 -11.82
CA VAL A 164 -5.16 23.88 -11.11
C VAL A 164 -6.13 24.53 -12.11
N ARG A 165 -5.61 25.30 -13.07
CA ARG A 165 -6.45 25.94 -14.11
C ARG A 165 -7.19 24.91 -14.97
N GLN A 166 -6.55 23.79 -15.31
CA GLN A 166 -7.21 22.71 -16.06
C GLN A 166 -8.38 22.10 -15.28
N MET A 167 -8.22 21.93 -13.97
CA MET A 167 -9.29 21.45 -13.09
C MET A 167 -10.43 22.45 -13.03
N GLU A 168 -10.15 23.75 -12.79
CA GLU A 168 -11.16 24.81 -12.72
C GLU A 168 -12.03 24.88 -13.98
N VAL A 169 -11.41 24.84 -15.16
CA VAL A 169 -12.12 24.86 -16.45
C VAL A 169 -13.03 23.64 -16.59
N TYR A 170 -12.57 22.46 -16.18
CA TYR A 170 -13.37 21.25 -16.26
C TYR A 170 -14.59 21.28 -15.32
N TYR A 171 -14.43 21.74 -14.09
CA TYR A 171 -15.51 21.77 -13.10
C TYR A 171 -16.53 22.89 -13.36
N SER A 172 -16.06 24.09 -13.70
CA SER A 172 -16.95 25.20 -14.10
C SER A 172 -17.78 24.85 -15.34
N GLY A 173 -17.21 24.11 -16.30
CA GLY A 173 -17.94 23.61 -17.46
C GLY A 173 -19.02 22.58 -17.13
N ARG A 174 -18.82 21.70 -16.13
CA ARG A 174 -19.85 20.75 -15.67
C ARG A 174 -20.99 21.44 -14.94
N GLU A 175 -20.69 22.42 -14.09
CA GLU A 175 -21.72 23.17 -13.35
C GLU A 175 -22.63 23.97 -14.30
N ALA A 176 -22.05 24.61 -15.33
CA ALA A 176 -22.80 25.30 -16.36
C ALA A 176 -23.67 24.35 -17.21
N ALA A 177 -23.18 23.15 -17.53
CA ALA A 177 -23.94 22.15 -18.28
C ALA A 177 -25.10 21.55 -17.46
N THR A 178 -24.93 21.42 -16.15
CA THR A 178 -25.97 20.86 -15.26
C THR A 178 -27.09 21.87 -15.00
N SER A 179 -26.74 23.15 -14.82
CA SER A 179 -27.70 24.26 -14.64
C SER A 179 -28.47 24.64 -15.91
N ALA A 180 -27.97 24.28 -17.11
CA ALA A 180 -28.68 24.47 -18.37
C ALA A 180 -29.66 23.32 -18.72
N SER A 181 -29.63 22.22 -17.95
CA SER A 181 -30.49 21.04 -18.15
C SER A 181 -31.67 20.94 -17.16
N GLU A 182 -31.81 21.93 -16.27
CA GLU A 182 -32.96 22.15 -15.37
C GLU A 182 -33.88 23.26 -15.91
#